data_AF-A0A3N5URV8-F1
#
_entry.id   AF-A0A3N5URV8-F1
#
_cell.length_a   1.000
_cell.length_b   1.000
_cell.length_c   1.000
_cell.angle_alpha   90.00
_cell.angle_beta   90.00
_cell.angle_gamma   90.00
#
_symmetry.space_group_name_H-M   'P 1'
#
loop_
_entity.id
_entity.type
_entity.pdbx_description
1 polymer ?
#
loop_
_entity_poly.entity_id
_entity_poly.type
_entity_poly.pdbx_seq_one_letter_code
_entity_poly.pdbx_strand_id
1 'polypeptide(L)'
;MADIEKLLDGSRLFGMSHVKANRTAVSVNVYKMIKNLEVLAPGKYRDLSLRFNDIQEQIDKILLFKKPETDEPLVIPLDSVNRDMSDIIGSKMANIGEMKNRLNLTVPAGFVITSAAYKKFISFNDLQSEIDRIFQTTDTEDIEQLYTLSAKIRQTIIKSSVPEDLKTAIEESYEKLERNAGKKIRIALRSSAIGEDTAGSSFAGLYHSELNVSSDNILEVYKNVIAGKYSLPAITYRFERGFRDEDVHMSVGCMEMVDAVAGGVMYSRSPVDMSDDFIFINSAWGLPKSVVDGSVDCDLFVVSRNAPMSLVHKDIKIKNKKFMCFPQEGICRMEVTGDLQTQPSLSPEQACALAGLAVKIEKYYGLPQDIEWAITDDGFYYMLQCRPLQIVETSKRIILPDLKKKDETVIVKGGVTASPGVASGKVFHVDKAVDILRFPEGSVLVARQALPSWAPLLGRASAVITEQGGFAGHLANVAREFGVPALFGVPMVYDKLKDDDLITVDANGLSIHTGKIESLAVDPEKARNLMKDSPVYDILKEISRHIITLNLLDPDSRDFKPSGCKTLHDITRFIHEKSVQEMFNFGKEHNFAERSGKQLVYDVPMQWWVLNLDDGFREEVDGKYVNFD
;
A
#
# COMPACT_ATOMS: atom_id res chain seq x y z
N MET A 1 -4.34 20.19 -17.71
CA MET A 1 -5.18 20.77 -16.63
C MET A 1 -6.39 19.88 -16.40
N ALA A 2 -7.22 19.60 -17.41
CA ALA A 2 -8.34 18.65 -17.30
C ALA A 2 -7.94 17.26 -16.77
N ASP A 3 -6.78 16.72 -17.16
CA ASP A 3 -6.31 15.44 -16.62
C ASP A 3 -6.00 15.50 -15.12
N ILE A 4 -5.48 16.63 -14.62
CA ILE A 4 -5.25 16.86 -13.18
C ILE A 4 -6.60 16.89 -12.44
N GLU A 5 -7.64 17.51 -13.01
CA GLU A 5 -8.99 17.53 -12.44
C GLU A 5 -9.61 16.13 -12.39
N LYS A 6 -9.45 15.33 -13.45
CA LYS A 6 -9.89 13.93 -13.46
C LYS A 6 -9.17 13.09 -12.40
N LEU A 7 -7.87 13.30 -12.19
CA LEU A 7 -7.14 12.60 -11.13
C LEU A 7 -7.63 13.01 -9.73
N LEU A 8 -8.04 14.26 -9.54
CA LEU A 8 -8.61 14.75 -8.28
C LEU A 8 -10.01 14.22 -7.96
N ASP A 9 -10.76 13.74 -8.97
CA ASP A 9 -12.00 12.98 -8.75
C ASP A 9 -11.72 11.63 -8.05
N GLY A 10 -10.48 11.12 -8.18
CA GLY A 10 -9.98 9.91 -7.53
C GLY A 10 -10.69 8.62 -7.98
N SER A 11 -11.24 8.64 -9.19
CA SER A 11 -11.83 7.48 -9.86
C SER A 11 -10.77 6.54 -10.49
N ARG A 12 -9.49 6.93 -10.49
CA ARG A 12 -8.36 6.14 -11.02
C ARG A 12 -7.18 6.16 -10.04
N LEU A 13 -6.46 5.06 -9.93
CA LEU A 13 -5.19 4.97 -9.20
C LEU A 13 -4.08 5.68 -9.97
N PHE A 14 -3.19 6.40 -9.28
CA PHE A 14 -2.05 7.08 -9.92
C PHE A 14 -0.87 7.24 -8.97
N GLY A 15 0.35 7.20 -9.52
CA GLY A 15 1.59 7.43 -8.78
C GLY A 15 2.23 8.80 -9.04
N MET A 16 3.35 9.08 -8.37
CA MET A 16 4.10 10.33 -8.56
C MET A 16 4.62 10.55 -9.98
N SER A 17 4.91 9.49 -10.73
CA SER A 17 5.32 9.61 -12.15
C SER A 17 4.24 10.31 -12.97
N HIS A 18 2.98 9.92 -12.80
CA HIS A 18 1.83 10.54 -13.45
C HIS A 18 1.63 12.00 -13.00
N VAL A 19 1.81 12.31 -11.71
CA VAL A 19 1.75 13.68 -11.20
C VAL A 19 2.85 14.55 -11.81
N LYS A 20 4.11 14.07 -11.78
CA LYS A 20 5.29 14.74 -12.37
C LYS A 20 5.11 14.94 -13.88
N ALA A 21 4.59 13.95 -14.61
CA ALA A 21 4.33 14.03 -16.05
C ALA A 21 3.26 15.08 -16.40
N ASN A 22 2.11 15.06 -15.72
CA ASN A 22 1.04 16.03 -15.93
C ASN A 22 1.48 17.46 -15.62
N ARG A 23 2.20 17.65 -14.50
CA ARG A 23 2.83 18.94 -14.16
C ARG A 23 3.74 19.42 -15.28
N THR A 24 4.64 18.55 -15.74
CA THR A 24 5.62 18.90 -16.79
C THR A 24 4.94 19.27 -18.10
N ALA A 25 3.93 18.51 -18.52
CA ALA A 25 3.16 18.78 -19.73
C ALA A 25 2.49 20.16 -19.66
N VAL A 26 1.86 20.50 -18.52
CA VAL A 26 1.26 21.84 -18.33
C VAL A 26 2.33 22.93 -18.36
N SER A 27 3.43 22.77 -17.62
CA SER A 27 4.52 23.76 -17.59
C SER A 27 5.10 24.03 -18.98
N VAL A 28 5.35 22.98 -19.77
CA VAL A 28 5.88 23.11 -21.14
C VAL A 28 4.90 23.86 -22.05
N ASN A 29 3.61 23.54 -21.97
CA ASN A 29 2.60 24.22 -22.79
C ASN A 29 2.42 25.69 -22.41
N VAL A 30 2.38 26.01 -21.12
CA VAL A 30 2.31 27.41 -20.66
C VAL A 30 3.56 28.18 -21.06
N TYR A 31 4.75 27.58 -20.93
CA TYR A 31 6.00 28.21 -21.39
C TYR A 31 5.98 28.50 -22.90
N LYS A 32 5.51 27.55 -23.72
CA LYS A 32 5.32 27.77 -25.17
C LYS A 32 4.36 28.92 -25.44
N MET A 33 3.24 29.02 -24.71
CA MET A 33 2.29 30.13 -24.84
C MET A 33 2.94 31.48 -24.51
N ILE A 34 3.75 31.56 -23.45
CA ILE A 34 4.50 32.78 -23.09
C ILE A 34 5.43 33.18 -24.23
N LYS A 35 6.18 32.22 -24.80
CA LYS A 35 7.09 32.48 -25.92
C LYS A 35 6.35 32.97 -27.17
N ASN A 36 5.20 32.37 -27.50
CA ASN A 36 4.39 32.81 -28.63
C ASN A 36 3.82 34.22 -28.42
N LEU A 37 3.40 34.57 -27.19
CA LEU A 37 2.95 35.93 -26.88
C LEU A 37 4.09 36.95 -26.99
N GLU A 38 5.31 36.61 -26.57
CA GLU A 38 6.48 37.48 -26.72
C GLU A 38 6.82 37.72 -28.21
N VAL A 39 6.61 36.73 -29.08
CA VAL A 39 6.73 36.92 -30.53
C VAL A 39 5.64 37.85 -31.07
N LEU A 40 4.40 37.67 -30.62
CA LEU A 40 3.26 38.50 -31.03
C LEU A 40 3.38 39.96 -30.57
N ALA A 41 3.92 40.18 -29.36
CA ALA A 41 4.02 41.49 -28.73
C ALA A 41 5.37 41.67 -28.00
N PRO A 42 6.47 41.91 -28.75
CA PRO A 42 7.81 41.95 -28.19
C PRO A 42 7.96 42.96 -27.05
N GLY A 43 8.43 42.49 -25.90
CA GLY A 43 8.76 43.31 -24.74
C GLY A 43 7.59 43.86 -23.93
N LYS A 44 6.32 43.66 -24.34
CA LYS A 44 5.15 44.18 -23.60
C LYS A 44 4.86 43.40 -22.31
N TYR A 45 5.12 42.10 -22.28
CA TYR A 45 4.67 41.21 -21.20
C TYR A 45 5.80 40.43 -20.52
N ARG A 46 7.00 41.02 -20.43
CA ARG A 46 8.23 40.37 -19.94
C ARG A 46 8.09 39.73 -18.55
N ASP A 47 7.29 40.36 -17.68
CA ASP A 47 7.06 39.91 -16.30
C ASP A 47 6.37 38.54 -16.21
N LEU A 48 5.70 38.07 -17.28
CA LEU A 48 5.10 36.74 -17.32
C LEU A 48 6.13 35.62 -17.14
N SER A 49 7.34 35.79 -17.70
CA SER A 49 8.39 34.78 -17.56
C SER A 49 8.89 34.68 -16.12
N LEU A 50 9.02 35.82 -15.43
CA LEU A 50 9.37 35.86 -14.01
C LEU A 50 8.28 35.19 -13.18
N ARG A 51 7.02 35.55 -13.43
CA ARG A 51 5.90 34.99 -12.68
C ARG A 51 5.72 33.50 -12.90
N PHE A 52 5.93 33.02 -14.13
CA PHE A 52 5.96 31.59 -14.43
C PHE A 52 7.02 30.86 -13.60
N ASN A 53 8.24 31.39 -13.53
CA ASN A 53 9.33 30.78 -12.76
C ASN A 53 9.00 30.73 -11.25
N ASP A 54 8.43 31.79 -10.68
CA ASP A 54 8.01 31.80 -9.27
C ASP A 54 7.00 30.67 -8.97
N ILE A 55 6.02 30.49 -9.85
CA ILE A 55 5.00 29.44 -9.72
C ILE A 55 5.64 28.06 -9.87
N GLN A 56 6.58 27.89 -10.81
CA GLN A 56 7.33 26.64 -10.94
C GLN A 56 8.12 26.32 -9.66
N GLU A 57 8.80 27.30 -9.07
CA GLU A 57 9.58 27.12 -7.84
C GLU A 57 8.70 26.72 -6.65
N GLN A 58 7.50 27.29 -6.53
CA GLN A 58 6.52 26.89 -5.51
C GLN A 58 6.08 25.43 -5.69
N ILE A 59 5.78 25.03 -6.93
CA ILE A 59 5.42 23.65 -7.26
C ILE A 59 6.60 22.70 -6.97
N ASP A 60 7.83 23.08 -7.33
CA ASP A 60 9.01 22.26 -7.10
C ASP A 60 9.30 22.07 -5.61
N LYS A 61 9.06 23.09 -4.77
CA LYS A 61 9.18 22.98 -3.30
C LYS A 61 8.22 21.94 -2.71
N ILE A 62 7.00 21.83 -3.24
CA ILE A 62 6.01 20.83 -2.81
C ILE A 62 6.49 19.43 -3.21
N LEU A 63 7.01 19.26 -4.42
CA LEU A 63 7.50 17.97 -4.92
C LEU A 63 8.78 17.51 -4.21
N LEU A 64 9.69 18.44 -3.92
CA LEU A 64 11.03 18.18 -3.39
C LEU A 64 11.12 18.27 -1.86
N PHE A 65 10.00 18.37 -1.13
CA PHE A 65 10.04 18.44 0.33
C PHE A 65 10.77 17.20 0.90
N LYS A 66 12.04 17.39 1.27
CA LYS A 66 12.89 16.42 1.95
C LYS A 66 12.89 16.77 3.44
N LYS A 67 12.47 15.83 4.29
CA LYS A 67 12.69 15.94 5.74
C LYS A 67 14.21 16.16 5.96
N PRO A 68 14.62 17.13 6.79
CA PRO A 68 16.04 17.45 6.96
C PRO A 68 16.85 16.21 7.35
N GLU A 69 18.07 16.12 6.83
CA GLU A 69 19.03 15.10 7.24
C GLU A 69 19.41 15.33 8.69
N THR A 70 18.99 14.41 9.55
CA THR A 70 19.35 14.33 10.94
C THR A 70 20.61 13.47 11.08
N ASP A 71 21.51 13.85 11.98
CA ASP A 71 22.72 13.08 12.31
C ASP A 71 22.34 11.87 13.18
N GLU A 72 21.56 10.97 12.58
CA GLU A 72 21.01 9.78 13.23
C GLU A 72 22.00 8.62 13.18
N PRO A 73 22.07 7.80 14.23
CA PRO A 73 22.92 6.62 14.25
C PRO A 73 22.49 5.62 13.17
N LEU A 74 23.47 4.96 12.54
CA LEU A 74 23.22 3.94 11.51
C LEU A 74 22.63 2.66 12.10
N VAL A 75 22.98 2.34 13.35
CA VAL A 75 22.51 1.17 14.08
C VAL A 75 22.17 1.55 15.52
N ILE A 76 21.03 1.06 16.03
CA ILE A 76 20.56 1.31 17.40
C ILE A 76 20.37 -0.03 18.13
N PRO A 77 20.95 -0.23 19.32
CA PRO A 77 20.68 -1.41 20.15
C PRO A 77 19.21 -1.46 20.59
N LEU A 78 18.61 -2.65 20.62
CA LEU A 78 17.20 -2.81 20.99
C LEU A 78 16.87 -2.31 22.41
N ASP A 79 17.86 -2.32 23.30
CA ASP A 79 17.74 -1.83 24.68
C ASP A 79 17.55 -0.30 24.77
N SER A 80 17.89 0.43 23.72
CA SER A 80 17.75 1.89 23.65
C SER A 80 16.52 2.33 22.85
N VAL A 81 15.80 1.38 22.25
CA VAL A 81 14.64 1.65 21.41
C VAL A 81 13.43 2.06 22.26
N ASN A 82 12.69 3.06 21.78
CA ASN A 82 11.40 3.48 22.32
C ASN A 82 10.44 3.91 21.19
N ARG A 83 9.19 4.15 21.55
CA ARG A 83 8.11 4.53 20.63
C ARG A 83 8.39 5.80 19.83
N ASP A 84 9.06 6.79 20.42
CA ASP A 84 9.32 8.10 19.79
C ASP A 84 10.32 7.99 18.62
N MET A 85 11.02 6.86 18.51
CA MET A 85 11.95 6.56 17.42
C MET A 85 11.26 5.93 16.20
N SER A 86 9.92 5.81 16.15
CA SER A 86 9.20 5.17 15.02
C SER A 86 9.56 5.74 13.65
N ASP A 87 9.89 7.03 13.59
CA ASP A 87 10.33 7.73 12.37
C ASP A 87 11.75 7.35 11.91
N ILE A 88 12.49 6.58 12.72
CA ILE A 88 13.89 6.20 12.49
C ILE A 88 14.01 4.67 12.29
N ILE A 89 13.23 3.91 13.05
CA ILE A 89 13.32 2.45 13.13
C ILE A 89 12.03 1.72 12.72
N GLY A 90 11.05 2.46 12.23
CA GLY A 90 9.73 1.93 11.88
C GLY A 90 8.91 1.46 13.09
N SER A 91 7.60 1.32 12.89
CA SER A 91 6.65 1.02 13.97
C SER A 91 6.85 -0.37 14.58
N LYS A 92 7.24 -1.37 13.78
CA LYS A 92 7.44 -2.75 14.27
C LYS A 92 8.52 -2.83 15.32
N MET A 93 9.70 -2.28 15.01
CA MET A 93 10.81 -2.32 15.96
C MET A 93 10.59 -1.38 17.15
N ALA A 94 9.88 -0.26 16.94
CA ALA A 94 9.45 0.60 18.04
C ALA A 94 8.55 -0.17 19.02
N ASN A 95 7.57 -0.93 18.53
CA ASN A 95 6.69 -1.75 19.37
C ASN A 95 7.46 -2.86 20.10
N ILE A 96 8.44 -3.48 19.44
CA ILE A 96 9.31 -4.48 20.07
C ILE A 96 10.12 -3.88 21.22
N GLY A 97 10.71 -2.69 21.02
CA GLY A 97 11.42 -2.00 22.09
C GLY A 97 10.51 -1.59 23.25
N GLU A 98 9.27 -1.18 22.98
CA GLU A 98 8.29 -0.86 24.03
C GLU A 98 7.92 -2.10 24.88
N MET A 99 7.65 -3.24 24.22
CA MET A 99 7.39 -4.51 24.92
C MET A 99 8.56 -4.91 25.82
N LYS A 100 9.79 -4.74 25.34
CA LYS A 100 11.01 -5.06 26.10
C LYS A 100 11.25 -4.07 27.24
N ASN A 101 11.36 -2.78 26.91
CA ASN A 101 11.94 -1.76 27.79
C ASN A 101 10.91 -1.09 28.72
N ARG A 102 9.62 -1.10 28.35
CA ARG A 102 8.54 -0.51 29.17
C ARG A 102 7.68 -1.56 29.85
N LEU A 103 7.30 -2.62 29.14
CA LEU A 103 6.48 -3.70 29.69
C LEU A 103 7.29 -4.80 30.38
N ASN A 104 8.62 -4.80 30.26
CA ASN A 104 9.52 -5.84 30.77
C ASN A 104 9.10 -7.23 30.31
N LEU A 105 8.70 -7.37 29.04
CA LEU A 105 8.39 -8.65 28.43
C LEU A 105 9.64 -9.27 27.81
N THR A 106 9.67 -10.59 27.77
CA THR A 106 10.75 -11.33 27.14
C THR A 106 10.67 -11.18 25.62
N VAL A 107 11.71 -10.59 25.06
CA VAL A 107 11.89 -10.31 23.63
C VAL A 107 13.32 -10.74 23.27
N PRO A 108 13.56 -11.36 22.09
CA PRO A 108 14.91 -11.73 21.68
C PRO A 108 15.87 -10.52 21.67
N ALA A 109 17.14 -10.75 22.01
CA ALA A 109 18.16 -9.70 21.93
C ALA A 109 18.37 -9.26 20.47
N GLY A 110 18.78 -8.01 20.26
CA GLY A 110 18.87 -7.49 18.90
C GLY A 110 19.34 -6.05 18.79
N PHE A 111 19.36 -5.58 17.54
CA PHE A 111 19.61 -4.19 17.16
C PHE A 111 18.76 -3.83 15.93
N VAL A 112 18.70 -2.55 15.58
CA VAL A 112 17.99 -2.06 14.40
C VAL A 112 18.93 -1.28 13.50
N ILE A 113 18.97 -1.63 12.21
CA ILE A 113 19.60 -0.84 11.16
C ILE A 113 18.60 0.22 10.72
N THR A 114 18.95 1.50 10.89
CA THR A 114 17.99 2.61 10.86
C THR A 114 17.62 3.07 9.44
N SER A 115 16.60 3.93 9.34
CA SER A 115 16.31 4.62 8.09
C SER A 115 17.44 5.53 7.61
N ALA A 116 18.29 6.03 8.52
CA ALA A 116 19.48 6.79 8.16
C ALA A 116 20.50 5.91 7.42
N ALA A 117 20.69 4.66 7.87
CA ALA A 117 21.48 3.66 7.16
C ALA A 117 20.92 3.33 5.77
N TYR A 118 19.60 3.21 5.64
CA TYR A 118 18.95 3.07 4.33
C TYR A 118 19.24 4.28 3.43
N LYS A 119 19.01 5.51 3.89
CA LYS A 119 19.25 6.73 3.11
C LYS A 119 20.71 6.81 2.65
N LYS A 120 21.65 6.49 3.54
CA LYS A 120 23.08 6.46 3.22
C LYS A 120 23.43 5.40 2.17
N PHE A 121 22.86 4.21 2.27
CA PHE A 121 23.04 3.15 1.27
C PHE A 121 22.48 3.56 -0.10
N ILE A 122 21.29 4.16 -0.14
CA ILE A 122 20.67 4.65 -1.38
C ILE A 122 21.49 5.78 -2.00
N SER A 123 21.93 6.76 -1.20
CA SER A 123 22.67 7.93 -1.70
C SER A 123 24.09 7.58 -2.17
N PHE A 124 24.80 6.72 -1.44
CA PHE A 124 26.16 6.27 -1.80
C PHE A 124 26.22 5.59 -3.17
N ASN A 125 25.14 4.90 -3.57
CA ASN A 125 25.06 4.19 -4.84
C ASN A 125 24.26 4.94 -5.93
N ASP A 126 23.82 6.18 -5.69
CA ASP A 126 22.91 6.95 -6.57
C ASP A 126 21.66 6.14 -7.00
N LEU A 127 21.14 5.33 -6.07
CA LEU A 127 20.12 4.34 -6.35
C LEU A 127 18.76 4.98 -6.64
N GLN A 128 18.44 6.11 -6.01
CA GLN A 128 17.16 6.78 -6.20
C GLN A 128 16.99 7.25 -7.64
N SER A 129 18.03 7.83 -8.24
CA SER A 129 18.01 8.33 -9.62
C SER A 129 17.71 7.21 -10.63
N GLU A 130 18.35 6.04 -10.45
CA GLU A 130 18.12 4.89 -11.33
C GLU A 130 16.74 4.27 -11.10
N ILE A 131 16.27 4.19 -9.86
CA ILE A 131 14.91 3.71 -9.51
C ILE A 131 13.85 4.60 -10.17
N ASP A 132 13.97 5.92 -10.02
CA ASP A 132 13.07 6.90 -10.61
C ASP A 132 13.02 6.79 -12.13
N ARG A 133 14.18 6.58 -12.78
CA ARG A 133 14.26 6.36 -14.23
C ARG A 133 13.52 5.09 -14.66
N ILE A 134 13.65 4.00 -13.91
CA ILE A 134 12.94 2.75 -14.21
C ILE A 134 11.42 2.96 -14.07
N PHE A 135 10.96 3.64 -13.02
CA PHE A 135 9.54 3.96 -12.84
C PHE A 135 8.98 4.86 -13.94
N GLN A 136 9.75 5.83 -14.45
CA GLN A 136 9.30 6.73 -15.53
C GLN A 136 9.15 6.05 -16.88
N THR A 137 9.90 4.96 -17.12
CA THR A 137 9.94 4.28 -18.42
C THR A 137 8.99 3.09 -18.52
N THR A 138 8.27 2.79 -17.45
CA THR A 138 7.42 1.60 -17.33
C THR A 138 5.96 2.03 -17.18
N ASP A 139 5.05 1.41 -17.93
CA ASP A 139 3.62 1.56 -17.69
C ASP A 139 3.25 0.79 -16.42
N THR A 140 2.83 1.52 -15.39
CA THR A 140 2.50 0.94 -14.08
C THR A 140 1.10 0.34 -14.03
N GLU A 141 0.31 0.45 -15.08
CA GLU A 141 -1.02 -0.19 -15.17
C GLU A 141 -0.94 -1.61 -15.73
N ASP A 142 0.19 -1.96 -16.34
CA ASP A 142 0.47 -3.29 -16.87
C ASP A 142 1.28 -4.12 -15.86
N ILE A 143 0.67 -5.21 -15.40
CA ILE A 143 1.25 -6.09 -14.38
C ILE A 143 2.51 -6.84 -14.88
N GLU A 144 2.63 -7.12 -16.18
CA GLU A 144 3.83 -7.73 -16.76
C GLU A 144 5.00 -6.73 -16.75
N GLN A 145 4.71 -5.48 -17.05
CA GLN A 145 5.68 -4.39 -16.98
C GLN A 145 6.09 -4.11 -15.54
N LEU A 146 5.15 -4.12 -14.59
CA LEU A 146 5.44 -4.01 -13.15
C LEU A 146 6.33 -5.16 -12.64
N TYR A 147 6.10 -6.40 -13.11
CA TYR A 147 6.96 -7.53 -12.77
C TYR A 147 8.39 -7.31 -13.24
N THR A 148 8.55 -6.88 -14.50
CA THR A 148 9.87 -6.57 -15.08
C THR A 148 10.57 -5.44 -14.34
N LEU A 149 9.85 -4.38 -14.00
CA LEU A 149 10.33 -3.26 -13.19
C LEU A 149 10.80 -3.72 -11.81
N SER A 150 9.99 -4.54 -11.12
CA SER A 150 10.32 -5.11 -9.81
C SER A 150 11.63 -5.89 -9.86
N ALA A 151 11.76 -6.80 -10.84
CA ALA A 151 12.96 -7.61 -11.00
C ALA A 151 14.21 -6.75 -11.26
N LYS A 152 14.10 -5.74 -12.12
CA LYS A 152 15.20 -4.84 -12.48
C LYS A 152 15.68 -4.03 -11.27
N ILE A 153 14.77 -3.38 -10.54
CA ILE A 153 15.12 -2.58 -9.36
C ILE A 153 15.78 -3.45 -8.28
N ARG A 154 15.19 -4.62 -8.00
CA ARG A 154 15.74 -5.56 -7.02
C ARG A 154 17.16 -5.99 -7.37
N GLN A 155 17.41 -6.32 -8.64
CA GLN A 155 18.73 -6.72 -9.08
C GLN A 155 19.76 -5.57 -8.97
N THR A 156 19.35 -4.33 -9.27
CA THR A 156 20.20 -3.15 -9.08
C THR A 156 20.63 -3.01 -7.61
N ILE A 157 19.68 -3.09 -6.68
CA ILE A 157 19.95 -2.99 -5.23
C ILE A 157 20.86 -4.11 -4.73
N ILE A 158 20.63 -5.35 -5.16
CA ILE A 158 21.44 -6.50 -4.74
C ILE A 158 22.90 -6.37 -5.20
N LYS A 159 23.13 -5.78 -6.37
CA LYS A 159 24.48 -5.57 -6.92
C LYS A 159 25.22 -4.39 -6.30
N SER A 160 24.53 -3.50 -5.58
CA SER A 160 25.12 -2.33 -4.93
C SER A 160 26.04 -2.69 -3.76
N SER A 161 26.98 -1.78 -3.50
CA SER A 161 27.95 -1.90 -2.41
C SER A 161 27.42 -1.26 -1.13
N VAL A 162 27.64 -1.92 0.01
CA VAL A 162 27.33 -1.35 1.33
C VAL A 162 28.48 -0.40 1.73
N PRO A 163 28.20 0.85 2.13
CA PRO A 163 29.22 1.77 2.64
C PRO A 163 30.02 1.17 3.80
N GLU A 164 31.33 1.41 3.85
CA GLU A 164 32.22 0.72 4.82
C GLU A 164 31.85 1.04 6.28
N ASP A 165 31.45 2.27 6.58
CA ASP A 165 31.04 2.67 7.92
C ASP A 165 29.71 2.01 8.36
N LEU A 166 28.76 1.85 7.43
CA LEU A 166 27.54 1.07 7.67
C LEU A 166 27.86 -0.40 7.88
N LYS A 167 28.73 -0.97 7.06
CA LYS A 167 29.18 -2.36 7.20
C LYS A 167 29.79 -2.60 8.58
N THR A 168 30.75 -1.77 8.98
CA THR A 168 31.39 -1.86 10.30
C THR A 168 30.37 -1.76 11.43
N ALA A 169 29.43 -0.80 11.37
CA ALA A 169 28.41 -0.63 12.40
C ALA A 169 27.49 -1.87 12.55
N ILE A 170 27.15 -2.54 11.44
CA ILE A 170 26.36 -3.77 11.44
C ILE A 170 27.16 -4.94 12.03
N GLU A 171 28.40 -5.14 11.56
CA GLU A 171 29.28 -6.23 12.00
C GLU A 171 29.60 -6.12 13.51
N GLU A 172 29.99 -4.94 14.00
CA GLU A 172 30.27 -4.70 15.41
C GLU A 172 29.05 -4.97 16.31
N SER A 173 27.85 -4.62 15.83
CA SER A 173 26.60 -4.87 16.55
C SER A 173 26.28 -6.36 16.63
N TYR A 174 26.54 -7.11 15.56
CA TYR A 174 26.41 -8.57 15.55
C TYR A 174 27.40 -9.23 16.51
N GLU A 175 28.68 -8.85 16.43
CA GLU A 175 29.72 -9.38 17.31
C GLU A 175 29.43 -9.10 18.79
N LYS A 176 28.83 -7.94 19.09
CA LYS A 176 28.38 -7.61 20.45
C LYS A 176 27.27 -8.55 20.93
N LEU A 177 26.32 -8.91 20.07
CA LEU A 177 25.29 -9.90 20.44
C LEU A 177 25.89 -11.28 20.71
N GLU A 178 26.81 -11.76 19.86
CA GLU A 178 27.49 -13.05 20.09
C GLU A 178 28.30 -13.06 21.38
N ARG A 179 29.04 -11.97 21.67
CA ARG A 179 29.77 -11.82 22.93
C ARG A 179 28.86 -11.86 24.15
N ASN A 180 27.70 -11.21 24.09
CA ASN A 180 26.74 -11.20 25.18
C ASN A 180 26.07 -12.57 25.37
N ALA A 181 25.81 -13.31 24.29
CA ALA A 181 25.24 -14.65 24.34
C ALA A 181 26.26 -15.72 24.77
N GLY A 182 27.57 -15.44 24.62
CA GLY A 182 28.65 -16.39 24.92
C GLY A 182 28.75 -17.57 23.93
N LYS A 183 28.04 -17.51 22.81
CA LYS A 183 28.00 -18.53 21.76
C LYS A 183 27.79 -17.85 20.39
N LYS A 184 28.10 -18.59 19.32
CA LYS A 184 27.67 -18.17 17.98
C LYS A 184 26.15 -18.17 17.92
N ILE A 185 25.58 -17.13 17.33
CA ILE A 185 24.12 -16.99 17.20
C ILE A 185 23.72 -16.94 15.73
N ARG A 186 22.42 -17.08 15.52
CA ARG A 186 21.73 -16.79 14.26
C ARG A 186 20.68 -15.74 14.54
N ILE A 187 20.42 -14.87 13.58
CA ILE A 187 19.43 -13.80 13.74
C ILE A 187 18.37 -13.85 12.64
N ALA A 188 17.21 -13.27 12.92
CA ALA A 188 16.19 -12.90 11.95
C ALA A 188 16.38 -11.43 11.55
N LEU A 189 16.44 -11.18 10.25
CA LEU A 189 16.37 -9.83 9.69
C LEU A 189 14.93 -9.56 9.25
N ARG A 190 14.30 -8.58 9.88
CA ARG A 190 12.90 -8.22 9.65
C ARG A 190 12.79 -6.79 9.14
N SER A 191 12.07 -6.62 8.04
CA SER A 191 11.69 -5.30 7.54
C SER A 191 10.80 -4.55 8.53
N SER A 192 11.10 -3.28 8.77
CA SER A 192 10.32 -2.35 9.57
C SER A 192 10.27 -1.02 8.83
N ALA A 193 9.36 -0.90 7.85
CA ALA A 193 9.29 0.30 7.03
C ALA A 193 8.72 1.48 7.83
N ILE A 194 9.18 2.71 7.56
CA ILE A 194 8.51 3.90 8.09
C ILE A 194 7.10 3.98 7.52
N GLY A 195 6.12 4.27 8.39
CA GLY A 195 4.70 4.32 8.02
C GLY A 195 4.01 2.96 8.00
N GLU A 196 4.74 1.85 8.21
CA GLU A 196 4.13 0.54 8.44
C GLU A 196 3.32 0.52 9.75
N ASP A 197 2.24 -0.26 9.79
CA ASP A 197 1.33 -0.40 10.93
C ASP A 197 0.69 0.94 11.42
N THR A 198 0.54 1.92 10.53
CA THR A 198 -0.27 3.13 10.78
C THR A 198 -1.77 2.86 10.58
N ALA A 199 -2.64 3.69 11.18
CA ALA A 199 -4.08 3.51 11.12
C ALA A 199 -4.58 3.45 9.66
N GLY A 200 -5.07 2.28 9.23
CA GLY A 200 -5.55 2.02 7.87
C GLY A 200 -4.53 1.39 6.90
N SER A 201 -3.30 1.10 7.32
CA SER A 201 -2.28 0.45 6.47
C SER A 201 -1.38 -0.50 7.27
N SER A 202 -1.54 -1.81 7.08
CA SER A 202 -0.79 -2.83 7.83
C SER A 202 0.48 -3.30 7.12
N PHE A 203 0.61 -3.08 5.80
CA PHE A 203 1.67 -3.63 4.94
C PHE A 203 1.95 -5.14 5.19
N ALA A 204 0.98 -5.87 5.75
CA ALA A 204 1.23 -7.14 6.42
C ALA A 204 1.79 -8.19 5.45
N GLY A 205 2.99 -8.69 5.75
CA GLY A 205 3.61 -9.77 4.98
C GLY A 205 4.13 -9.40 3.60
N LEU A 206 4.11 -8.12 3.22
CA LEU A 206 4.55 -7.67 1.88
C LEU A 206 6.07 -7.49 1.79
N TYR A 207 6.71 -7.17 2.91
CA TYR A 207 8.15 -6.94 2.98
C TYR A 207 8.90 -8.19 3.44
N HIS A 208 10.12 -8.32 2.93
CA HIS A 208 10.93 -9.52 3.10
C HIS A 208 11.50 -9.61 4.52
N SER A 209 11.33 -10.78 5.15
CA SER A 209 12.03 -11.16 6.36
C SER A 209 12.80 -12.44 6.10
N GLU A 210 14.06 -12.46 6.50
CA GLU A 210 14.94 -13.59 6.35
C GLU A 210 15.29 -14.14 7.73
N LEU A 211 15.19 -15.45 7.89
CA LEU A 211 15.44 -16.14 9.16
C LEU A 211 16.76 -16.92 9.06
N ASN A 212 17.36 -17.21 10.22
CA ASN A 212 18.59 -18.00 10.33
C ASN A 212 19.81 -17.38 9.61
N VAL A 213 20.00 -16.09 9.78
CA VAL A 213 21.08 -15.30 9.18
C VAL A 213 22.35 -15.41 10.05
N SER A 214 23.51 -15.57 9.40
CA SER A 214 24.83 -15.60 10.02
C SER A 214 25.53 -14.24 9.92
N SER A 215 26.63 -14.08 10.67
CA SER A 215 27.56 -12.96 10.49
C SER A 215 28.05 -12.84 9.04
N ASP A 216 28.30 -13.98 8.38
CA ASP A 216 28.96 -14.02 7.08
C ASP A 216 28.06 -13.54 5.93
N ASN A 217 26.72 -13.64 6.09
CA ASN A 217 25.76 -13.28 5.05
C ASN A 217 24.85 -12.10 5.43
N ILE A 218 25.02 -11.48 6.60
CA ILE A 218 24.15 -10.39 7.07
C ILE A 218 24.05 -9.21 6.09
N LEU A 219 25.16 -8.83 5.45
CA LEU A 219 25.19 -7.70 4.52
C LEU A 219 24.43 -8.02 3.22
N GLU A 220 24.54 -9.25 2.73
CA GLU A 220 23.80 -9.71 1.56
C GLU A 220 22.29 -9.75 1.88
N VAL A 221 21.95 -10.28 3.05
CA VAL A 221 20.56 -10.36 3.51
C VAL A 221 19.97 -8.97 3.76
N TYR A 222 20.75 -8.02 4.32
CA TYR A 222 20.35 -6.63 4.45
C TYR A 222 19.95 -6.03 3.09
N LYS A 223 20.77 -6.24 2.04
CA LYS A 223 20.42 -5.83 0.67
C LYS A 223 19.18 -6.52 0.16
N ASN A 224 18.97 -7.80 0.46
CA ASN A 224 17.76 -8.54 0.08
C ASN A 224 16.51 -7.99 0.77
N VAL A 225 16.59 -7.58 2.04
CA VAL A 225 15.50 -6.93 2.77
C VAL A 225 15.16 -5.57 2.14
N ILE A 226 16.18 -4.75 1.83
CA ILE A 226 15.98 -3.49 1.09
C ILE A 226 15.35 -3.74 -0.28
N ALA A 227 15.87 -4.71 -1.03
CA ALA A 227 15.31 -5.10 -2.33
C ALA A 227 13.86 -5.59 -2.18
N GLY A 228 13.52 -6.23 -1.06
CA GLY A 228 12.16 -6.63 -0.71
C GLY A 228 11.15 -5.48 -0.71
N LYS A 229 11.58 -4.24 -0.47
CA LYS A 229 10.76 -3.04 -0.67
C LYS A 229 10.20 -2.97 -2.10
N TYR A 230 10.93 -3.45 -3.08
CA TYR A 230 10.58 -3.41 -4.51
C TYR A 230 10.07 -4.75 -5.03
N SER A 231 9.55 -5.62 -4.17
CA SER A 231 8.80 -6.81 -4.59
C SER A 231 7.52 -6.40 -5.33
N LEU A 232 7.04 -7.22 -6.27
CA LEU A 232 5.78 -6.95 -6.98
C LEU A 232 4.61 -6.68 -6.02
N PRO A 233 4.40 -7.46 -4.93
CA PRO A 233 3.37 -7.16 -3.95
C PRO A 233 3.56 -5.82 -3.23
N ALA A 234 4.77 -5.48 -2.82
CA ALA A 234 5.04 -4.22 -2.13
C ALA A 234 4.86 -3.00 -3.04
N ILE A 235 5.27 -3.09 -4.30
CA ILE A 235 5.08 -2.03 -5.30
C ILE A 235 3.60 -1.82 -5.59
N THR A 236 2.87 -2.91 -5.86
CA THR A 236 1.43 -2.87 -6.17
C THR A 236 0.66 -2.22 -5.03
N TYR A 237 0.88 -2.68 -3.79
CA TYR A 237 0.24 -2.11 -2.61
C TYR A 237 0.54 -0.62 -2.44
N ARG A 238 1.80 -0.18 -2.63
CA ARG A 238 2.15 1.25 -2.53
C ARG A 238 1.44 2.09 -3.59
N PHE A 239 1.30 1.59 -4.81
CA PHE A 239 0.55 2.28 -5.86
C PHE A 239 -0.94 2.37 -5.54
N GLU A 240 -1.56 1.27 -5.11
CA GLU A 240 -2.98 1.22 -4.75
C GLU A 240 -3.31 2.16 -3.57
N ARG A 241 -2.37 2.34 -2.64
CA ARG A 241 -2.50 3.24 -1.48
C ARG A 241 -1.98 4.66 -1.73
N GLY A 242 -1.44 4.97 -2.91
CA GLY A 242 -0.89 6.29 -3.21
C GLY A 242 0.30 6.69 -2.32
N PHE A 243 1.16 5.73 -1.93
CA PHE A 243 2.41 6.01 -1.21
C PHE A 243 3.54 6.33 -2.19
N ARG A 244 4.36 7.34 -1.86
CA ARG A 244 5.58 7.66 -2.60
C ARG A 244 6.68 6.67 -2.23
N ASP A 245 7.48 6.29 -3.22
CA ASP A 245 8.66 5.48 -2.94
C ASP A 245 9.65 6.20 -2.01
N GLU A 246 9.83 7.51 -2.24
CA GLU A 246 10.72 8.40 -1.48
C GLU A 246 10.30 8.55 0.00
N ASP A 247 9.02 8.37 0.32
CA ASP A 247 8.51 8.54 1.69
C ASP A 247 8.66 7.27 2.53
N VAL A 248 8.89 6.12 1.90
CA VAL A 248 8.98 4.82 2.56
C VAL A 248 10.45 4.41 2.70
N HIS A 249 11.08 4.83 3.79
CA HIS A 249 12.41 4.32 4.14
C HIS A 249 12.29 2.97 4.85
N MET A 250 13.17 2.04 4.50
CA MET A 250 13.22 0.72 5.12
C MET A 250 14.20 0.74 6.28
N SER A 251 13.76 0.43 7.49
CA SER A 251 14.65 0.01 8.57
C SER A 251 14.62 -1.51 8.70
N VAL A 252 15.65 -2.09 9.31
CA VAL A 252 15.78 -3.55 9.43
C VAL A 252 16.06 -3.93 10.88
N GLY A 253 15.13 -4.64 11.50
CA GLY A 253 15.31 -5.25 12.81
C GLY A 253 16.12 -6.52 12.72
N CYS A 254 17.18 -6.62 13.52
CA CYS A 254 18.04 -7.78 13.65
C CYS A 254 17.82 -8.40 15.03
N MET A 255 17.17 -9.57 15.10
CA MET A 255 16.78 -10.20 16.36
C MET A 255 17.32 -11.63 16.45
N GLU A 256 17.81 -12.04 17.61
CA GLU A 256 18.27 -13.42 17.85
C GLU A 256 17.16 -14.45 17.53
N MET A 257 17.54 -15.54 16.87
CA MET A 257 16.64 -16.67 16.62
C MET A 257 16.35 -17.42 17.92
N VAL A 258 15.10 -17.82 18.11
CA VAL A 258 14.65 -18.63 19.24
C VAL A 258 14.34 -20.06 18.80
N ASP A 259 14.76 -21.03 19.61
CA ASP A 259 14.49 -22.45 19.39
C ASP A 259 13.07 -22.80 19.86
N ALA A 260 12.08 -22.37 19.06
CA ALA A 260 10.68 -22.51 19.41
C ALA A 260 10.22 -23.98 19.35
N VAL A 261 9.60 -24.46 20.45
CA VAL A 261 8.85 -25.72 20.47
C VAL A 261 7.42 -25.52 19.96
N ALA A 262 6.84 -24.36 20.22
CA ALA A 262 5.55 -23.92 19.72
C ALA A 262 5.59 -22.43 19.42
N GLY A 263 4.85 -22.00 18.40
CA GLY A 263 4.77 -20.60 18.03
C GLY A 263 3.46 -20.29 17.32
N GLY A 264 3.11 -19.03 17.29
CA GLY A 264 1.94 -18.61 16.55
C GLY A 264 1.59 -17.14 16.74
N VAL A 265 0.30 -16.86 16.58
CA VAL A 265 -0.27 -15.51 16.58
C VAL A 265 -1.40 -15.49 17.60
N MET A 266 -1.46 -14.44 18.41
CA MET A 266 -2.58 -14.20 19.31
C MET A 266 -3.21 -12.83 19.08
N TYR A 267 -4.54 -12.80 19.10
CA TYR A 267 -5.35 -11.60 19.00
C TYR A 267 -5.96 -11.31 20.37
N SER A 268 -5.75 -10.09 20.86
CA SER A 268 -6.25 -9.71 22.19
C SER A 268 -7.78 -9.55 22.24
N ARG A 269 -8.43 -9.46 21.06
CA ARG A 269 -9.87 -9.54 20.82
C ARG A 269 -10.16 -10.24 19.50
N SER A 270 -11.42 -10.55 19.22
CA SER A 270 -11.80 -11.12 17.93
C SER A 270 -11.52 -10.17 16.75
N PRO A 271 -10.88 -10.65 15.67
CA PRO A 271 -10.63 -9.87 14.46
C PRO A 271 -11.88 -9.68 13.58
N VAL A 272 -12.95 -10.45 13.84
CA VAL A 272 -14.16 -10.53 13.01
C VAL A 272 -15.42 -10.03 13.74
N ASP A 273 -15.43 -10.07 15.07
CA ASP A 273 -16.58 -9.66 15.89
C ASP A 273 -16.13 -8.71 16.99
N MET A 274 -16.47 -7.41 16.88
CA MET A 274 -16.11 -6.42 17.91
C MET A 274 -16.77 -6.65 19.26
N SER A 275 -17.88 -7.40 19.31
CA SER A 275 -18.59 -7.72 20.55
C SER A 275 -17.97 -8.89 21.31
N ASP A 276 -17.09 -9.64 20.65
CA ASP A 276 -16.39 -10.77 21.21
C ASP A 276 -15.11 -10.29 21.93
N ASP A 277 -15.18 -10.36 23.26
CA ASP A 277 -14.11 -9.97 24.17
C ASP A 277 -13.29 -11.19 24.65
N PHE A 278 -13.17 -12.25 23.86
CA PHE A 278 -12.25 -13.36 24.11
C PHE A 278 -10.85 -13.13 23.50
N ILE A 279 -9.82 -13.79 24.06
CA ILE A 279 -8.49 -13.86 23.43
C ILE A 279 -8.46 -15.07 22.51
N PHE A 280 -7.99 -14.87 21.28
CA PHE A 280 -7.85 -15.94 20.28
C PHE A 280 -6.37 -16.23 20.08
N ILE A 281 -5.95 -17.47 20.31
CA ILE A 281 -4.55 -17.90 20.19
C ILE A 281 -4.49 -18.99 19.13
N ASN A 282 -3.85 -18.69 18.00
CA ASN A 282 -3.54 -19.65 16.95
C ASN A 282 -2.12 -20.18 17.18
N SER A 283 -1.93 -21.50 17.14
CA SER A 283 -0.64 -22.12 17.47
C SER A 283 -0.32 -23.32 16.57
N ALA A 284 0.96 -23.47 16.26
CA ALA A 284 1.51 -24.66 15.63
C ALA A 284 2.83 -25.08 16.29
N TRP A 285 3.30 -26.29 15.96
CA TRP A 285 4.60 -26.79 16.41
C TRP A 285 5.75 -26.05 15.71
N GLY A 286 6.82 -25.77 16.45
CA GLY A 286 8.03 -25.12 15.94
C GLY A 286 7.88 -23.60 15.82
N LEU A 287 8.54 -23.03 14.82
CA LEU A 287 8.53 -21.59 14.56
C LEU A 287 7.13 -21.08 14.15
N PRO A 288 6.76 -19.83 14.56
CA PRO A 288 5.47 -19.22 14.24
C PRO A 288 5.24 -18.98 12.74
N LYS A 289 6.30 -19.10 11.91
CA LYS A 289 6.28 -18.88 10.47
C LYS A 289 5.07 -19.50 9.78
N SER A 290 4.74 -20.73 10.15
CA SER A 290 3.67 -21.52 9.53
C SER A 290 2.25 -21.01 9.81
N VAL A 291 2.05 -20.38 10.97
CA VAL A 291 0.78 -19.72 11.34
C VAL A 291 0.68 -18.38 10.62
N VAL A 292 1.79 -17.63 10.59
CA VAL A 292 1.87 -16.29 10.00
C VAL A 292 1.67 -16.32 8.48
N ASP A 293 2.27 -17.29 7.79
CA ASP A 293 2.17 -17.44 6.33
C ASP A 293 0.93 -18.25 5.87
N GLY A 294 0.18 -18.82 6.80
CA GLY A 294 -1.03 -19.61 6.51
C GLY A 294 -0.76 -20.92 5.77
N SER A 295 0.48 -21.44 5.81
CA SER A 295 0.87 -22.65 5.06
C SER A 295 0.45 -23.97 5.72
N VAL A 296 -0.02 -23.93 6.96
CA VAL A 296 -0.51 -25.09 7.71
C VAL A 296 -1.78 -24.76 8.48
N ASP A 297 -2.62 -25.77 8.68
CA ASP A 297 -3.68 -25.69 9.68
C ASP A 297 -3.08 -25.61 11.08
N CYS A 298 -3.64 -24.75 11.93
CA CYS A 298 -3.14 -24.48 13.28
C CYS A 298 -4.24 -24.73 14.33
N ASP A 299 -3.81 -24.99 15.56
CA ASP A 299 -4.72 -25.12 16.69
C ASP A 299 -5.27 -23.75 17.07
N LEU A 300 -6.55 -23.70 17.45
CA LEU A 300 -7.19 -22.51 18.00
C LEU A 300 -7.52 -22.73 19.47
N PHE A 301 -7.07 -21.81 20.32
CA PHE A 301 -7.43 -21.73 21.73
C PHE A 301 -8.14 -20.40 21.99
N VAL A 302 -9.30 -20.46 22.63
CA VAL A 302 -10.11 -19.28 22.99
C VAL A 302 -10.17 -19.17 24.50
N VAL A 303 -9.67 -18.05 25.04
CA VAL A 303 -9.52 -17.84 26.48
C VAL A 303 -10.40 -16.68 26.94
N SER A 304 -11.10 -16.89 28.05
CA SER A 304 -11.86 -15.86 28.75
C SER A 304 -10.95 -14.86 29.43
N ARG A 305 -11.24 -13.57 29.23
CA ARG A 305 -10.56 -12.45 29.90
C ARG A 305 -10.91 -12.34 31.38
N ASN A 306 -12.04 -12.91 31.81
CA ASN A 306 -12.50 -12.84 33.18
C ASN A 306 -11.50 -13.52 34.12
N ALA A 307 -11.17 -12.90 35.24
CA ALA A 307 -10.31 -13.51 36.23
C ALA A 307 -11.10 -14.54 37.08
N PRO A 308 -10.60 -15.77 37.29
CA PRO A 308 -9.37 -16.32 36.71
C PRO A 308 -9.53 -16.66 35.22
N MET A 309 -8.54 -16.30 34.41
CA MET A 309 -8.54 -16.61 32.97
C MET A 309 -8.64 -18.11 32.77
N SER A 310 -9.50 -18.52 31.85
CA SER A 310 -9.82 -19.93 31.61
C SER A 310 -10.04 -20.21 30.13
N LEU A 311 -9.57 -21.38 29.69
CA LEU A 311 -9.79 -21.88 28.34
C LEU A 311 -11.27 -22.23 28.16
N VAL A 312 -11.93 -21.55 27.23
CA VAL A 312 -13.38 -21.72 26.95
C VAL A 312 -13.58 -22.67 25.77
N HIS A 313 -12.71 -22.60 24.78
CA HIS A 313 -12.80 -23.43 23.58
C HIS A 313 -11.40 -23.82 23.08
N LYS A 314 -11.31 -25.01 22.49
CA LYS A 314 -10.15 -25.47 21.74
C LYS A 314 -10.60 -26.20 20.48
N ASP A 315 -9.94 -25.92 19.36
CA ASP A 315 -10.08 -26.64 18.10
C ASP A 315 -8.69 -27.10 17.68
N ILE A 316 -8.45 -28.42 17.73
CA ILE A 316 -7.13 -29.01 17.51
C ILE A 316 -7.08 -29.57 16.09
N LYS A 317 -6.15 -29.06 15.29
CA LYS A 317 -5.96 -29.47 13.90
C LYS A 317 -4.83 -30.48 13.77
N ILE A 318 -4.87 -31.23 12.66
CA ILE A 318 -3.82 -32.17 12.30
C ILE A 318 -2.63 -31.37 11.75
N LYS A 319 -1.59 -31.23 12.56
CA LYS A 319 -0.38 -30.45 12.23
C LYS A 319 0.65 -31.37 11.59
N ASN A 320 0.59 -31.51 10.26
CA ASN A 320 1.46 -32.43 9.50
C ASN A 320 2.90 -31.94 9.33
N LYS A 321 3.17 -30.67 9.61
CA LYS A 321 4.46 -30.03 9.33
C LYS A 321 4.84 -29.11 10.49
N LYS A 322 6.14 -28.98 10.74
CA LYS A 322 6.72 -27.97 11.63
C LYS A 322 7.96 -27.36 10.99
N PHE A 323 8.27 -26.13 11.37
CA PHE A 323 9.49 -25.45 10.92
C PHE A 323 10.45 -25.33 12.09
N MET A 324 11.70 -25.72 11.87
CA MET A 324 12.76 -25.63 12.87
C MET A 324 13.96 -24.91 12.26
N CYS A 325 14.69 -24.23 13.13
CA CYS A 325 15.92 -23.54 12.77
C CYS A 325 17.10 -24.47 12.98
N PHE A 326 17.92 -24.68 11.95
CA PHE A 326 19.19 -25.36 12.09
C PHE A 326 20.33 -24.45 11.62
N PRO A 327 21.43 -24.34 12.39
CA PRO A 327 22.49 -23.39 12.07
C PRO A 327 23.11 -23.54 10.68
N GLN A 328 23.15 -24.75 10.12
CA GLN A 328 23.79 -25.04 8.84
C GLN A 328 22.77 -25.24 7.71
N GLU A 329 21.65 -25.92 7.97
CA GLU A 329 20.65 -26.24 6.94
C GLU A 329 19.61 -25.13 6.69
N GLY A 330 19.58 -24.07 7.51
CA GLY A 330 18.56 -23.02 7.34
C GLY A 330 17.30 -23.28 8.16
N ILE A 331 16.19 -22.76 7.66
CA ILE A 331 14.87 -23.13 8.15
C ILE A 331 14.43 -24.42 7.44
N CYS A 332 14.36 -25.51 8.19
CA CYS A 332 13.95 -26.80 7.65
C CYS A 332 12.46 -27.05 7.92
N ARG A 333 11.74 -27.43 6.85
CA ARG A 333 10.38 -27.95 6.97
C ARG A 333 10.45 -29.44 7.27
N MET A 334 10.01 -29.81 8.47
CA MET A 334 9.98 -31.19 8.94
C MET A 334 8.55 -31.73 8.92
N GLU A 335 8.39 -32.98 8.52
CA GLU A 335 7.14 -33.69 8.73
C GLU A 335 6.98 -34.03 10.21
N VAL A 336 5.81 -33.71 10.75
CA VAL A 336 5.40 -34.20 12.06
C VAL A 336 4.74 -35.54 11.81
N THR A 337 5.11 -36.59 12.54
CA THR A 337 4.57 -37.94 12.35
C THR A 337 4.07 -38.52 13.68
N GLY A 338 3.22 -39.55 13.59
CA GLY A 338 2.65 -40.21 14.76
C GLY A 338 1.72 -39.32 15.58
N ASP A 339 1.62 -39.62 16.88
CA ASP A 339 0.64 -39.01 17.79
C ASP A 339 0.77 -37.49 17.88
N LEU A 340 1.98 -36.94 17.66
CA LEU A 340 2.27 -35.51 17.77
C LEU A 340 1.47 -34.66 16.76
N GLN A 341 1.05 -35.23 15.62
CA GLN A 341 0.23 -34.53 14.62
C GLN A 341 -1.12 -34.09 15.19
N THR A 342 -1.69 -34.92 16.06
CA THR A 342 -3.04 -34.73 16.64
C THR A 342 -3.04 -34.12 18.03
N GLN A 343 -1.86 -33.97 18.64
CA GLN A 343 -1.71 -33.37 19.95
C GLN A 343 -1.82 -31.85 19.89
N PRO A 344 -2.33 -31.20 20.95
CA PRO A 344 -2.37 -29.75 21.03
C PRO A 344 -0.95 -29.19 21.16
N SER A 345 -0.63 -28.12 20.43
CA SER A 345 0.67 -27.43 20.53
C SER A 345 0.85 -26.62 21.81
N LEU A 346 -0.23 -26.39 22.56
CA LEU A 346 -0.24 -25.69 23.85
C LEU A 346 -1.00 -26.47 24.92
N SER A 347 -0.52 -26.37 26.16
CA SER A 347 -1.31 -26.73 27.33
C SER A 347 -2.33 -25.63 27.66
N PRO A 348 -3.44 -25.95 28.36
CA PRO A 348 -4.38 -24.93 28.84
C PRO A 348 -3.72 -23.84 29.69
N GLU A 349 -2.73 -24.18 30.50
CA GLU A 349 -1.98 -23.24 31.34
C GLU A 349 -1.13 -22.29 30.50
N GLN A 350 -0.45 -22.80 29.47
CA GLN A 350 0.30 -21.98 28.52
C GLN A 350 -0.61 -21.03 27.75
N ALA A 351 -1.79 -21.51 27.32
CA ALA A 351 -2.78 -20.66 26.65
C ALA A 351 -3.27 -19.53 27.56
N CYS A 352 -3.55 -19.81 28.84
CA CYS A 352 -3.95 -18.78 29.80
C CYS A 352 -2.80 -17.80 30.11
N ALA A 353 -1.55 -18.27 30.17
CA ALA A 353 -0.39 -17.40 30.36
C ALA A 353 -0.19 -16.42 29.20
N LEU A 354 -0.29 -16.91 27.96
CA LEU A 354 -0.27 -16.08 26.75
C LEU A 354 -1.42 -15.06 26.73
N ALA A 355 -2.64 -15.48 27.11
CA ALA A 355 -3.77 -14.56 27.23
C ALA A 355 -3.52 -13.44 28.25
N GLY A 356 -2.86 -13.75 29.37
CA GLY A 356 -2.43 -12.75 30.34
C GLY A 356 -1.45 -11.73 29.76
N LEU A 357 -0.50 -12.18 28.93
CA LEU A 357 0.43 -11.31 28.20
C LEU A 357 -0.31 -10.43 27.18
N ALA A 358 -1.25 -10.99 26.40
CA ALA A 358 -2.04 -10.24 25.43
C ALA A 358 -2.85 -9.11 26.10
N VAL A 359 -3.50 -9.39 27.23
CA VAL A 359 -4.25 -8.37 27.99
C VAL A 359 -3.33 -7.28 28.54
N LYS A 360 -2.13 -7.64 29.01
CA LYS A 360 -1.12 -6.67 29.48
C LYS A 360 -0.67 -5.74 28.35
N ILE A 361 -0.43 -6.30 27.15
CA ILE A 361 -0.02 -5.53 25.97
C ILE A 361 -1.17 -4.64 25.48
N GLU A 362 -2.39 -5.16 25.34
CA GLU A 362 -3.57 -4.36 24.96
C GLU A 362 -3.79 -3.18 25.92
N LYS A 363 -3.70 -3.42 27.23
CA LYS A 363 -3.87 -2.36 28.24
C LYS A 363 -2.84 -1.24 28.09
N TYR A 364 -1.61 -1.57 27.69
CA TYR A 364 -0.55 -0.59 27.47
C TYR A 364 -0.83 0.30 26.25
N TYR A 365 -1.22 -0.32 25.12
CA TYR A 365 -1.46 0.40 23.88
C TYR A 365 -2.86 1.05 23.82
N GLY A 366 -3.80 0.63 24.66
CA GLY A 366 -5.17 1.15 24.72
C GLY A 366 -6.07 0.69 23.56
N LEU A 367 -5.58 -0.21 22.71
CA LEU A 367 -6.25 -0.72 21.51
C LEU A 367 -6.01 -2.23 21.39
N PRO A 368 -6.93 -3.02 20.81
CA PRO A 368 -6.73 -4.43 20.54
C PRO A 368 -5.45 -4.69 19.72
N GLN A 369 -4.78 -5.81 19.96
CA GLN A 369 -3.46 -6.11 19.39
C GLN A 369 -3.43 -7.46 18.68
N ASP A 370 -2.62 -7.52 17.62
CA ASP A 370 -2.16 -8.71 16.90
C ASP A 370 -0.69 -8.95 17.29
N ILE A 371 -0.41 -10.09 17.91
CA ILE A 371 0.87 -10.37 18.58
C ILE A 371 1.43 -11.71 18.09
N GLU A 372 2.67 -11.69 17.58
CA GLU A 372 3.42 -12.90 17.27
C GLU A 372 4.25 -13.35 18.46
N TRP A 373 4.24 -14.65 18.75
CA TRP A 373 4.90 -15.21 19.91
C TRP A 373 5.55 -16.58 19.62
N ALA A 374 6.50 -16.96 20.46
CA ALA A 374 7.09 -18.28 20.50
C ALA A 374 7.31 -18.74 21.95
N ILE A 375 7.25 -20.05 22.15
CA ILE A 375 7.60 -20.71 23.40
C ILE A 375 8.80 -21.61 23.11
N THR A 376 9.85 -21.48 23.92
CA THR A 376 11.06 -22.32 23.89
C THR A 376 10.92 -23.53 24.81
N ASP A 377 11.80 -24.52 24.65
CA ASP A 377 11.76 -25.77 25.43
C ASP A 377 11.98 -25.57 26.94
N ASP A 378 12.74 -24.54 27.32
CA ASP A 378 12.94 -24.08 28.69
C ASP A 378 11.74 -23.31 29.28
N GLY A 379 10.66 -23.12 28.51
CA GLY A 379 9.38 -22.59 28.95
C GLY A 379 9.26 -21.06 28.94
N PHE A 380 10.21 -20.34 28.33
CA PHE A 380 10.07 -18.89 28.16
C PHE A 380 9.11 -18.52 27.02
N TYR A 381 8.37 -17.43 27.23
CA TYR A 381 7.44 -16.85 26.26
C TYR A 381 8.08 -15.64 25.61
N TYR A 382 8.48 -15.76 24.34
CA TYR A 382 9.08 -14.68 23.57
C TYR A 382 8.03 -13.94 22.76
N MET A 383 7.97 -12.62 22.91
CA MET A 383 7.20 -11.74 22.02
C MET A 383 8.07 -11.36 20.82
N LEU A 384 7.54 -11.59 19.61
CA LEU A 384 8.28 -11.48 18.36
C LEU A 384 7.82 -10.32 17.49
N GLN A 385 6.55 -9.94 17.59
CA GLN A 385 5.96 -8.77 16.92
C GLN A 385 4.70 -8.35 17.68
N CYS A 386 4.36 -7.06 17.63
CA CYS A 386 3.08 -6.54 18.10
C CYS A 386 2.64 -5.38 17.22
N ARG A 387 1.35 -5.36 16.85
CA ARG A 387 0.74 -4.26 16.10
C ARG A 387 -0.74 -4.08 16.47
N PRO A 388 -1.32 -2.88 16.26
CA PRO A 388 -2.75 -2.68 16.44
C PRO A 388 -3.57 -3.62 15.55
N LEU A 389 -4.56 -4.28 16.15
CA LEU A 389 -5.51 -5.10 15.43
C LEU A 389 -6.55 -4.19 14.76
N GLN A 390 -6.60 -4.22 13.43
CA GLN A 390 -7.69 -3.61 12.69
C GLN A 390 -8.95 -4.47 12.84
N ILE A 391 -10.03 -3.86 13.29
CA ILE A 391 -11.33 -4.52 13.37
C ILE A 391 -12.27 -3.81 12.39
N VAL A 392 -12.89 -4.58 11.51
CA VAL A 392 -13.82 -4.04 10.51
C VAL A 392 -15.17 -3.86 11.19
N GLU A 393 -15.75 -2.65 11.13
CA GLU A 393 -17.13 -2.43 11.57
C GLU A 393 -18.06 -3.27 10.70
N THR A 394 -18.67 -4.30 11.29
CA THR A 394 -19.82 -4.97 10.67
C THR A 394 -21.01 -4.02 10.76
N SER A 395 -21.19 -3.17 9.75
CA SER A 395 -22.36 -2.32 9.64
C SER A 395 -23.60 -3.19 9.43
N LYS A 396 -24.38 -3.32 10.52
CA LYS A 396 -25.75 -3.85 10.63
C LYS A 396 -25.90 -5.37 10.47
N ARG A 397 -26.52 -5.97 11.49
CA ARG A 397 -27.18 -7.29 11.48
C ARG A 397 -27.85 -7.57 10.13
N ILE A 398 -27.38 -8.60 9.44
CA ILE A 398 -28.10 -9.20 8.33
C ILE A 398 -29.38 -9.84 8.89
N ILE A 399 -30.50 -9.49 8.28
CA ILE A 399 -31.82 -10.10 8.51
C ILE A 399 -31.69 -11.59 8.22
N LEU A 400 -31.96 -12.44 9.23
CA LEU A 400 -32.02 -13.89 9.07
C LEU A 400 -33.00 -14.25 7.95
N PRO A 401 -32.55 -14.84 6.82
CA PRO A 401 -33.45 -15.50 5.90
C PRO A 401 -34.03 -16.74 6.60
N ASP A 402 -35.31 -17.01 6.35
CA ASP A 402 -36.07 -18.08 6.98
C ASP A 402 -35.40 -19.45 6.80
N LEU A 403 -34.85 -20.01 7.90
CA LEU A 403 -34.01 -21.22 7.96
C LEU A 403 -34.73 -22.55 7.64
N LYS A 404 -35.84 -22.53 6.90
CA LYS A 404 -36.66 -23.73 6.62
C LYS A 404 -36.74 -24.13 5.13
N LYS A 405 -36.08 -23.44 4.22
CA LYS A 405 -35.89 -23.94 2.83
C LYS A 405 -34.46 -24.43 2.64
N LYS A 406 -34.31 -25.64 2.07
CA LYS A 406 -33.06 -26.07 1.45
C LYS A 406 -32.78 -25.06 0.34
N ASP A 407 -31.81 -24.20 0.56
CA ASP A 407 -31.36 -23.27 -0.47
C ASP A 407 -30.57 -24.09 -1.50
N GLU A 408 -31.22 -24.41 -2.61
CA GLU A 408 -30.65 -25.19 -3.72
C GLU A 408 -29.47 -24.48 -4.39
N THR A 409 -29.25 -23.19 -4.07
CA THR A 409 -28.13 -22.42 -4.62
C THR A 409 -26.81 -22.69 -3.90
N VAL A 410 -26.84 -23.26 -2.69
CA VAL A 410 -25.63 -23.45 -1.87
C VAL A 410 -24.76 -24.58 -2.44
N ILE A 411 -23.57 -24.22 -2.93
CA ILE A 411 -22.54 -25.16 -3.39
C ILE A 411 -21.79 -25.75 -2.18
N VAL A 412 -21.39 -24.88 -1.25
CA VAL A 412 -20.62 -25.25 -0.06
C VAL A 412 -21.07 -24.42 1.15
N LYS A 413 -21.07 -25.05 2.33
CA LYS A 413 -21.21 -24.40 3.63
C LYS A 413 -20.03 -24.76 4.53
N GLY A 414 -19.57 -23.81 5.32
CA GLY A 414 -18.46 -23.96 6.25
C GLY A 414 -17.27 -23.07 5.89
N GLY A 415 -16.12 -23.38 6.49
CA GLY A 415 -14.96 -22.50 6.49
C GLY A 415 -15.01 -21.46 7.61
N VAL A 416 -14.15 -20.47 7.50
CA VAL A 416 -13.93 -19.42 8.49
C VAL A 416 -13.94 -18.07 7.78
N THR A 417 -14.69 -17.11 8.31
CA THR A 417 -14.67 -15.72 7.85
C THR A 417 -13.28 -15.13 8.12
N ALA A 418 -12.49 -14.92 7.07
CA ALA A 418 -11.23 -14.18 7.16
C ALA A 418 -11.46 -12.68 6.99
N SER A 419 -12.42 -12.29 6.16
CA SER A 419 -12.87 -10.91 5.98
C SER A 419 -14.38 -10.90 5.73
N PRO A 420 -15.17 -10.12 6.49
CA PRO A 420 -16.63 -10.13 6.39
C PRO A 420 -17.12 -9.49 5.08
N GLY A 421 -18.36 -9.81 4.71
CA GLY A 421 -19.04 -9.24 3.55
C GLY A 421 -19.60 -10.27 2.58
N VAL A 422 -20.23 -9.79 1.52
CA VAL A 422 -20.81 -10.60 0.45
C VAL A 422 -20.41 -10.00 -0.89
N ALA A 423 -19.95 -10.84 -1.82
CA ALA A 423 -19.66 -10.42 -3.18
C ALA A 423 -19.88 -11.54 -4.19
N SER A 424 -20.03 -11.16 -5.46
CA SER A 424 -20.21 -12.10 -6.56
C SER A 424 -19.21 -11.82 -7.67
N GLY A 425 -18.78 -12.88 -8.34
CA GLY A 425 -17.85 -12.81 -9.45
C GLY A 425 -17.63 -14.17 -10.07
N LYS A 426 -16.88 -14.19 -11.18
CA LYS A 426 -16.46 -15.44 -11.82
C LYS A 426 -15.30 -16.05 -11.05
N VAL A 427 -15.32 -17.37 -10.88
CA VAL A 427 -14.21 -18.11 -10.27
C VAL A 427 -12.97 -18.02 -11.16
N PHE A 428 -11.82 -17.75 -10.53
CA PHE A 428 -10.51 -17.88 -11.14
C PHE A 428 -9.54 -18.56 -10.16
N HIS A 429 -9.00 -19.70 -10.55
CA HIS A 429 -8.03 -20.45 -9.74
C HIS A 429 -6.63 -19.86 -9.85
N VAL A 430 -5.94 -19.78 -8.72
CA VAL A 430 -4.52 -19.38 -8.66
C VAL A 430 -3.69 -20.45 -7.94
N ASP A 431 -2.54 -20.78 -8.51
CA ASP A 431 -1.59 -21.77 -7.96
C ASP A 431 -0.14 -21.30 -8.11
N LYS A 432 0.20 -20.64 -9.23
CA LYS A 432 1.55 -20.21 -9.58
C LYS A 432 1.64 -18.70 -9.73
N ALA A 433 2.85 -18.17 -9.60
CA ALA A 433 3.10 -16.73 -9.75
C ALA A 433 2.66 -16.17 -11.11
N VAL A 434 2.65 -16.99 -12.17
CA VAL A 434 2.17 -16.59 -13.51
C VAL A 434 0.67 -16.31 -13.54
N ASP A 435 -0.11 -16.93 -12.64
CA ASP A 435 -1.56 -16.75 -12.60
C ASP A 435 -1.93 -15.33 -12.15
N ILE A 436 -1.04 -14.67 -11.40
CA ILE A 436 -1.19 -13.26 -11.01
C ILE A 436 -1.34 -12.36 -12.25
N LEU A 437 -0.60 -12.66 -13.32
CA LEU A 437 -0.60 -11.87 -14.55
C LEU A 437 -1.91 -12.06 -15.35
N ARG A 438 -2.60 -13.18 -15.16
CA ARG A 438 -3.80 -13.57 -15.94
C ARG A 438 -5.11 -13.36 -15.19
N PHE A 439 -5.04 -13.07 -13.89
CA PHE A 439 -6.21 -12.86 -13.05
C PHE A 439 -7.11 -11.75 -13.63
N PRO A 440 -8.42 -11.95 -13.86
CA PRO A 440 -9.31 -10.92 -14.40
C PRO A 440 -9.92 -10.03 -13.30
N GLU A 441 -10.18 -8.76 -13.62
CA GLU A 441 -10.82 -7.82 -12.69
C GLU A 441 -12.27 -8.25 -12.33
N GLY A 442 -12.63 -8.10 -11.05
CA GLY A 442 -13.94 -8.50 -10.51
C GLY A 442 -14.12 -10.00 -10.27
N SER A 443 -13.08 -10.81 -10.47
CA SER A 443 -13.15 -12.27 -10.29
C SER A 443 -13.04 -12.69 -8.82
N VAL A 444 -13.58 -13.86 -8.49
CA VAL A 444 -13.41 -14.52 -7.19
C VAL A 444 -12.12 -15.33 -7.23
N LEU A 445 -11.17 -14.99 -6.37
CA LEU A 445 -9.89 -15.69 -6.23
C LEU A 445 -10.08 -17.00 -5.49
N VAL A 446 -9.73 -18.13 -6.12
CA VAL A 446 -9.76 -19.46 -5.49
C VAL A 446 -8.35 -20.04 -5.41
N ALA A 447 -7.87 -20.32 -4.20
CA ALA A 447 -6.52 -20.86 -3.97
C ALA A 447 -6.53 -22.04 -2.99
N ARG A 448 -5.52 -22.91 -3.06
CA ARG A 448 -5.38 -23.99 -2.07
C ARG A 448 -4.95 -23.45 -0.70
N GLN A 449 -4.02 -22.49 -0.68
CA GLN A 449 -3.44 -21.93 0.54
C GLN A 449 -3.57 -20.41 0.54
N ALA A 450 -3.78 -19.84 1.73
CA ALA A 450 -3.88 -18.40 1.96
C ALA A 450 -2.52 -17.69 1.98
N LEU A 451 -1.72 -17.89 0.92
CA LEU A 451 -0.35 -17.37 0.85
C LEU A 451 -0.31 -15.84 0.67
N PRO A 452 0.67 -15.13 1.28
CA PRO A 452 0.83 -13.69 1.10
C PRO A 452 1.09 -13.26 -0.35
N SER A 453 1.60 -14.17 -1.20
CA SER A 453 1.86 -13.92 -2.62
C SER A 453 0.61 -13.57 -3.42
N TRP A 454 -0.58 -13.87 -2.90
CA TRP A 454 -1.87 -13.55 -3.53
C TRP A 454 -2.41 -12.16 -3.19
N ALA A 455 -1.80 -11.46 -2.21
CA ALA A 455 -2.18 -10.10 -1.84
C ALA A 455 -2.27 -9.11 -3.04
N PRO A 456 -1.41 -9.14 -4.08
CA PRO A 456 -1.51 -8.24 -5.23
C PRO A 456 -2.81 -8.37 -6.02
N LEU A 457 -3.55 -9.46 -5.84
CA LEU A 457 -4.81 -9.70 -6.55
C LEU A 457 -6.02 -9.12 -5.83
N LEU A 458 -5.89 -8.72 -4.55
CA LEU A 458 -7.00 -8.26 -3.74
C LEU A 458 -7.65 -6.98 -4.28
N GLY A 459 -6.87 -6.03 -4.79
CA GLY A 459 -7.41 -4.81 -5.41
C GLY A 459 -8.30 -5.06 -6.63
N ARG A 460 -8.21 -6.26 -7.23
CA ARG A 460 -8.96 -6.67 -8.42
C ARG A 460 -9.97 -7.77 -8.14
N ALA A 461 -9.90 -8.42 -6.97
CA ALA A 461 -10.76 -9.54 -6.61
C ALA A 461 -12.08 -9.04 -6.02
N SER A 462 -13.19 -9.68 -6.41
CA SER A 462 -14.49 -9.42 -5.77
C SER A 462 -14.63 -10.18 -4.45
N ALA A 463 -14.04 -11.37 -4.33
CA ALA A 463 -13.97 -12.16 -3.11
C ALA A 463 -12.76 -13.11 -3.14
N VAL A 464 -12.42 -13.70 -1.99
CA VAL A 464 -11.36 -14.71 -1.86
C VAL A 464 -11.88 -15.98 -1.18
N ILE A 465 -11.54 -17.13 -1.73
CA ILE A 465 -11.82 -18.45 -1.17
C ILE A 465 -10.54 -19.25 -1.08
N THR A 466 -10.27 -19.87 0.08
CA THR A 466 -9.15 -20.81 0.22
C THR A 466 -9.55 -22.14 0.83
N GLU A 467 -8.86 -23.21 0.41
CA GLU A 467 -9.06 -24.54 0.98
C GLU A 467 -8.44 -24.66 2.39
N GLN A 468 -7.25 -24.07 2.58
CA GLN A 468 -6.50 -24.05 3.84
C GLN A 468 -6.32 -22.62 4.35
N GLY A 469 -6.14 -22.50 5.66
CA GLY A 469 -5.99 -21.23 6.37
C GLY A 469 -7.19 -20.91 7.26
N GLY A 470 -7.03 -19.89 8.11
CA GLY A 470 -8.08 -19.41 9.01
C GLY A 470 -8.21 -17.90 8.96
N PHE A 471 -8.87 -17.31 9.95
CA PHE A 471 -8.92 -15.84 10.08
C PHE A 471 -7.56 -15.22 10.43
N ALA A 472 -6.57 -16.06 10.80
CA ALA A 472 -5.21 -15.66 11.08
C ALA A 472 -4.32 -15.73 9.85
N GLY A 473 -3.30 -14.88 9.82
CA GLY A 473 -2.27 -14.84 8.77
C GLY A 473 -2.36 -13.61 7.87
N HIS A 474 -1.31 -13.42 7.06
CA HIS A 474 -1.15 -12.18 6.30
C HIS A 474 -2.26 -11.93 5.28
N LEU A 475 -2.64 -12.93 4.47
CA LEU A 475 -3.66 -12.72 3.44
C LEU A 475 -5.02 -12.33 4.05
N ALA A 476 -5.38 -12.90 5.21
CA ALA A 476 -6.60 -12.54 5.93
C ALA A 476 -6.57 -11.08 6.41
N ASN A 477 -5.41 -10.63 6.94
CA ASN A 477 -5.22 -9.24 7.37
C ASN A 477 -5.36 -8.27 6.18
N VAL A 478 -4.71 -8.55 5.05
CA VAL A 478 -4.77 -7.69 3.87
C VAL A 478 -6.18 -7.71 3.26
N ALA A 479 -6.86 -8.85 3.19
CA ALA A 479 -8.24 -8.92 2.69
C ALA A 479 -9.20 -8.02 3.50
N ARG A 480 -9.07 -7.98 4.84
CA ARG A 480 -9.83 -7.07 5.71
C ARG A 480 -9.50 -5.60 5.45
N GLU A 481 -8.23 -5.30 5.22
CA GLU A 481 -7.76 -3.94 4.94
C GLU A 481 -8.30 -3.38 3.61
N PHE A 482 -8.47 -4.26 2.62
CA PHE A 482 -9.09 -3.95 1.32
C PHE A 482 -10.61 -4.04 1.34
N GLY A 483 -11.22 -4.56 2.41
CA GLY A 483 -12.66 -4.80 2.50
C GLY A 483 -13.17 -5.85 1.52
N VAL A 484 -12.29 -6.76 1.06
CA VAL A 484 -12.65 -7.85 0.15
C VAL A 484 -13.19 -9.01 0.98
N PRO A 485 -14.43 -9.49 0.74
CA PRO A 485 -14.98 -10.65 1.43
C PRO A 485 -14.09 -11.89 1.25
N ALA A 486 -13.78 -12.58 2.34
CA ALA A 486 -12.86 -13.72 2.31
C ALA A 486 -13.32 -14.88 3.20
N LEU A 487 -13.44 -16.07 2.61
CA LEU A 487 -13.84 -17.31 3.27
C LEU A 487 -12.73 -18.36 3.15
N PHE A 488 -12.03 -18.65 4.24
CA PHE A 488 -10.86 -19.54 4.26
C PHE A 488 -11.19 -20.88 4.91
N GLY A 489 -10.32 -21.88 4.71
CA GLY A 489 -10.46 -23.18 5.36
C GLY A 489 -11.68 -23.96 4.88
N VAL A 490 -12.06 -23.82 3.59
CA VAL A 490 -13.21 -24.52 2.99
C VAL A 490 -12.74 -25.82 2.33
N PRO A 491 -12.94 -27.00 2.94
CA PRO A 491 -12.32 -28.23 2.46
C PRO A 491 -12.79 -28.63 1.05
N MET A 492 -11.85 -29.06 0.20
CA MET A 492 -12.09 -29.49 -1.18
C MET A 492 -12.69 -28.41 -2.09
N VAL A 493 -12.72 -27.13 -1.68
CA VAL A 493 -13.36 -26.07 -2.47
C VAL A 493 -12.67 -25.83 -3.81
N TYR A 494 -11.34 -25.97 -3.82
CA TYR A 494 -10.50 -25.79 -5.00
C TYR A 494 -10.89 -26.76 -6.13
N ASP A 495 -11.24 -28.00 -5.79
CA ASP A 495 -11.62 -29.01 -6.79
C ASP A 495 -13.13 -29.01 -7.11
N LYS A 496 -13.94 -28.34 -6.29
CA LYS A 496 -15.41 -28.25 -6.46
C LYS A 496 -15.85 -27.12 -7.38
N LEU A 497 -15.12 -26.02 -7.39
CA LEU A 497 -15.41 -24.85 -8.23
C LEU A 497 -14.66 -24.99 -9.56
N LYS A 498 -15.22 -24.45 -10.64
CA LYS A 498 -14.55 -24.42 -11.95
C LYS A 498 -14.30 -22.98 -12.37
N ASP A 499 -13.21 -22.76 -13.10
CA ASP A 499 -12.95 -21.44 -13.70
C ASP A 499 -14.15 -20.97 -14.52
N ASP A 500 -14.38 -19.66 -14.50
CA ASP A 500 -15.50 -18.96 -15.14
C ASP A 500 -16.90 -19.20 -14.52
N ASP A 501 -17.04 -20.08 -13.52
CA ASP A 501 -18.32 -20.24 -12.81
C ASP A 501 -18.68 -18.93 -12.09
N LEU A 502 -19.88 -18.41 -12.34
CA LEU A 502 -20.40 -17.26 -11.60
C LEU A 502 -20.90 -17.74 -10.24
N ILE A 503 -20.36 -17.18 -9.15
CA ILE A 503 -20.73 -17.52 -7.78
C ILE A 503 -20.97 -16.28 -6.92
N THR A 504 -21.60 -16.48 -5.77
CA THR A 504 -21.71 -15.51 -4.69
C THR A 504 -21.06 -16.08 -3.43
N VAL A 505 -20.14 -15.32 -2.85
CA VAL A 505 -19.45 -15.66 -1.60
C VAL A 505 -20.10 -14.87 -0.48
N ASP A 506 -20.76 -15.56 0.44
CA ASP A 506 -21.27 -14.99 1.67
C ASP A 506 -20.31 -15.35 2.81
N ALA A 507 -19.35 -14.46 3.07
CA ALA A 507 -18.37 -14.66 4.13
C ALA A 507 -19.00 -14.49 5.52
N ASN A 508 -20.14 -13.81 5.63
CA ASN A 508 -20.87 -13.65 6.90
C ASN A 508 -21.69 -14.90 7.23
N GLY A 509 -22.31 -15.51 6.22
CA GLY A 509 -23.11 -16.73 6.31
C GLY A 509 -22.31 -18.03 6.20
N LEU A 510 -21.00 -17.95 5.96
CA LEU A 510 -20.10 -19.09 5.73
C LEU A 510 -20.60 -20.00 4.60
N SER A 511 -21.02 -19.41 3.48
CA SER A 511 -21.57 -20.14 2.34
C SER A 511 -21.11 -19.60 0.99
N ILE A 512 -21.04 -20.52 0.03
CA ILE A 512 -20.79 -20.23 -1.38
C ILE A 512 -22.01 -20.68 -2.17
N HIS A 513 -22.55 -19.77 -2.98
CA HIS A 513 -23.77 -19.96 -3.76
C HIS A 513 -23.45 -19.93 -5.26
N THR A 514 -24.20 -20.71 -6.05
CA THR A 514 -24.15 -20.64 -7.51
C THR A 514 -24.90 -19.42 -8.02
N GLY A 515 -24.35 -18.76 -9.03
CA GLY A 515 -24.88 -17.54 -9.61
C GLY A 515 -24.69 -16.30 -8.74
N LYS A 516 -25.30 -15.19 -9.18
CA LYS A 516 -25.34 -13.92 -8.45
C LYS A 516 -26.62 -13.86 -7.61
N ILE A 517 -26.48 -13.80 -6.29
CA ILE A 517 -27.62 -13.74 -5.36
C ILE A 517 -27.84 -12.28 -4.94
N GLU A 518 -28.75 -11.59 -5.64
CA GLU A 518 -29.04 -10.17 -5.39
C GLU A 518 -29.59 -9.90 -3.98
N SER A 519 -30.31 -10.86 -3.38
CA SER A 519 -30.85 -10.70 -2.02
C SER A 519 -29.79 -10.69 -0.92
N LEU A 520 -28.60 -11.22 -1.20
CA LEU A 520 -27.45 -11.20 -0.29
C LEU A 520 -26.47 -10.06 -0.63
N ALA A 521 -26.62 -9.46 -1.82
CA ALA A 521 -25.83 -8.31 -2.21
C ALA A 521 -26.21 -7.12 -1.34
N VAL A 522 -25.37 -6.81 -0.35
CA VAL A 522 -25.39 -5.50 0.28
C VAL A 522 -24.90 -4.53 -0.78
N ASP A 523 -25.68 -3.46 -1.01
CA ASP A 523 -25.31 -2.37 -1.91
C ASP A 523 -23.86 -1.99 -1.60
N PRO A 524 -22.90 -2.13 -2.53
CA PRO A 524 -21.52 -1.84 -2.23
C PRO A 524 -21.49 -0.39 -1.77
N GLU A 525 -21.12 -0.15 -0.50
CA GLU A 525 -20.73 1.20 -0.10
C GLU A 525 -19.76 1.67 -1.18
N LYS A 526 -20.15 2.73 -1.91
CA LYS A 526 -19.43 3.26 -3.08
C LYS A 526 -17.95 3.04 -2.85
N ALA A 527 -17.33 2.23 -3.73
CA ALA A 527 -15.92 1.86 -3.66
C ALA A 527 -15.14 3.01 -3.02
N ARG A 528 -14.71 2.82 -1.77
CA ARG A 528 -14.02 3.88 -1.02
C ARG A 528 -12.91 4.38 -1.93
N ASN A 529 -12.86 5.69 -2.16
CA ASN A 529 -11.82 6.28 -2.99
C ASN A 529 -10.47 6.00 -2.31
N LEU A 530 -9.78 4.94 -2.76
CA LEU A 530 -8.57 4.40 -2.14
C LEU A 530 -7.44 5.44 -2.10
N MET A 531 -7.46 6.40 -3.03
CA MET A 531 -6.50 7.49 -3.13
C MET A 531 -6.82 8.67 -2.21
N LYS A 532 -8.07 8.83 -1.77
CA LYS A 532 -8.45 9.96 -0.91
C LYS A 532 -7.69 9.86 0.41
N ASP A 533 -7.07 10.97 0.81
CA ASP A 533 -6.22 11.08 2.00
C ASP A 533 -4.87 10.29 1.90
N SER A 534 -4.49 9.84 0.69
CA SER A 534 -3.14 9.33 0.41
C SER A 534 -2.12 10.47 0.25
N PRO A 535 -0.82 10.23 0.57
CA PRO A 535 0.22 11.24 0.39
C PRO A 535 0.33 11.78 -1.06
N VAL A 536 0.23 10.90 -2.06
CA VAL A 536 0.30 11.30 -3.47
C VAL A 536 -0.91 12.16 -3.87
N TYR A 537 -2.11 11.84 -3.35
CA TYR A 537 -3.30 12.66 -3.58
C TYR A 537 -3.20 14.03 -2.93
N ASP A 538 -2.69 14.12 -1.70
CA ASP A 538 -2.50 15.40 -1.01
C ASP A 538 -1.50 16.30 -1.73
N ILE A 539 -0.41 15.72 -2.24
CA ILE A 539 0.55 16.45 -3.08
C ILE A 539 -0.11 16.91 -4.38
N LEU A 540 -0.84 16.05 -5.07
CA LEU A 540 -1.56 16.44 -6.29
C LEU A 540 -2.53 17.60 -5.99
N LYS A 541 -3.27 17.51 -4.89
CA LYS A 541 -4.22 18.53 -4.43
C LYS A 541 -3.51 19.84 -4.14
N GLU A 542 -2.35 19.81 -3.48
CA GLU A 542 -1.58 21.01 -3.20
C GLU A 542 -1.00 21.63 -4.48
N ILE A 543 -0.38 20.83 -5.35
CA ILE A 543 0.13 21.28 -6.66
C ILE A 543 -0.99 21.85 -7.51
N SER A 544 -2.17 21.22 -7.50
CA SER A 544 -3.31 21.65 -8.30
C SER A 544 -3.71 23.10 -7.99
N ARG A 545 -3.56 23.55 -6.74
CA ARG A 545 -3.87 24.94 -6.36
C ARG A 545 -3.03 25.97 -7.12
N HIS A 546 -1.81 25.60 -7.51
CA HIS A 546 -0.89 26.43 -8.30
C HIS A 546 -1.06 26.24 -9.82
N ILE A 547 -1.80 25.23 -10.25
CA ILE A 547 -1.99 24.90 -11.66
C ILE A 547 -3.39 25.24 -12.16
N ILE A 548 -4.44 24.66 -11.58
CA ILE A 548 -5.80 24.65 -12.13
C ILE A 548 -6.68 25.80 -11.65
N THR A 549 -6.42 26.37 -10.46
CA THR A 549 -7.27 27.43 -9.90
C THR A 549 -7.26 28.66 -10.81
N LEU A 550 -8.42 29.11 -11.27
CA LEU A 550 -8.56 30.35 -12.03
C LEU A 550 -8.96 31.49 -11.08
N ASN A 551 -8.04 32.40 -10.85
CA ASN A 551 -8.24 33.61 -10.04
C ASN A 551 -8.47 34.85 -10.92
N LEU A 552 -7.94 34.83 -12.14
CA LEU A 552 -7.96 35.98 -13.05
C LEU A 552 -9.24 36.00 -13.92
N LEU A 553 -10.37 36.29 -13.28
CA LEU A 553 -11.71 36.17 -13.88
C LEU A 553 -12.14 37.38 -14.71
N ASP A 554 -11.79 38.60 -14.26
CA ASP A 554 -12.26 39.86 -14.84
C ASP A 554 -11.13 40.55 -15.66
N PRO A 555 -11.25 40.60 -17.00
CA PRO A 555 -10.29 41.28 -17.90
C PRO A 555 -10.11 42.77 -17.64
N ASP A 556 -11.14 43.44 -17.10
CA ASP A 556 -11.16 44.89 -16.88
C ASP A 556 -10.60 45.27 -15.50
N SER A 557 -10.30 44.28 -14.67
CA SER A 557 -9.72 44.49 -13.35
C SER A 557 -8.29 45.04 -13.43
N ARG A 558 -7.93 45.90 -12.46
CA ARG A 558 -6.55 46.40 -12.26
C ARG A 558 -5.53 45.30 -11.95
N ASP A 559 -6.02 44.14 -11.52
CA ASP A 559 -5.20 42.97 -11.24
C ASP A 559 -5.01 42.08 -12.48
N PHE A 560 -5.64 42.40 -13.61
CA PHE A 560 -5.42 41.74 -14.91
C PHE A 560 -4.08 42.15 -15.54
N LYS A 561 -3.00 41.76 -14.87
CA LYS A 561 -1.61 42.04 -15.23
C LYS A 561 -0.73 40.82 -14.92
N PRO A 562 0.48 40.70 -15.49
CA PRO A 562 1.34 39.54 -15.26
C PRO A 562 1.59 39.23 -13.77
N SER A 563 1.80 40.26 -12.94
CA SER A 563 2.01 40.09 -11.49
C SER A 563 0.77 39.61 -10.72
N GLY A 564 -0.43 39.74 -11.30
CA GLY A 564 -1.67 39.23 -10.74
C GLY A 564 -1.89 37.73 -10.99
N CYS A 565 -1.13 37.10 -11.90
CA CYS A 565 -1.28 35.69 -12.21
C CYS A 565 -0.78 34.84 -11.04
N LYS A 566 -1.65 34.11 -10.34
CA LYS A 566 -1.25 33.28 -9.19
C LYS A 566 -0.97 31.84 -9.58
N THR A 567 -1.57 31.38 -10.67
CA THR A 567 -1.47 30.01 -11.17
C THR A 567 -1.07 29.93 -12.62
N LEU A 568 -0.74 28.71 -13.07
CA LEU A 568 -0.54 28.45 -14.50
C LEU A 568 -1.82 28.70 -15.31
N HIS A 569 -3.01 28.42 -14.76
CA HIS A 569 -4.29 28.75 -15.41
C HIS A 569 -4.47 30.27 -15.57
N ASP A 570 -4.12 31.07 -14.57
CA ASP A 570 -4.16 32.53 -14.67
C ASP A 570 -3.26 33.04 -15.81
N ILE A 571 -2.05 32.48 -15.94
CA ILE A 571 -1.14 32.81 -17.05
C ILE A 571 -1.80 32.47 -18.39
N THR A 572 -2.40 31.27 -18.53
CA THR A 572 -3.07 30.90 -19.78
C THR A 572 -4.25 31.82 -20.12
N ARG A 573 -5.05 32.21 -19.12
CA ARG A 573 -6.18 33.13 -19.29
C ARG A 573 -5.71 34.54 -19.66
N PHE A 574 -4.65 35.02 -19.02
CA PHE A 574 -4.03 36.31 -19.33
C PHE A 574 -3.49 36.33 -20.76
N ILE A 575 -2.73 35.31 -21.15
CA ILE A 575 -2.18 35.18 -22.50
C ILE A 575 -3.32 35.15 -23.51
N HIS A 576 -4.36 34.34 -23.29
CA HIS A 576 -5.50 34.28 -24.19
C HIS A 576 -6.12 35.67 -24.44
N GLU A 577 -6.42 36.40 -23.36
CA GLU A 577 -7.01 37.74 -23.46
C GLU A 577 -6.08 38.73 -24.18
N LYS A 578 -4.80 38.75 -23.81
CA LYS A 578 -3.82 39.68 -24.42
C LYS A 578 -3.49 39.31 -25.86
N SER A 579 -3.44 38.04 -26.21
CA SER A 579 -3.28 37.62 -27.62
C SER A 579 -4.44 38.13 -28.47
N VAL A 580 -5.68 38.06 -27.99
CA VAL A 580 -6.84 38.62 -28.70
C VAL A 580 -6.70 40.14 -28.84
N GLN A 581 -6.35 40.84 -27.76
CA GLN A 581 -6.15 42.30 -27.79
C GLN A 581 -5.03 42.73 -28.76
N GLU A 582 -3.89 42.06 -28.74
CA GLU A 582 -2.76 42.35 -29.62
C GLU A 582 -3.08 42.03 -31.08
N MET A 583 -3.83 40.96 -31.37
CA MET A 583 -4.30 40.65 -32.72
C MET A 583 -5.19 41.78 -33.28
N PHE A 584 -6.11 42.32 -32.49
CA PHE A 584 -6.94 43.46 -32.90
C PHE A 584 -6.14 44.77 -33.03
N ASN A 585 -5.20 45.03 -32.12
CA ASN A 585 -4.35 46.21 -32.18
C ASN A 585 -3.41 46.18 -33.40
N PHE A 586 -2.84 45.01 -33.71
CA PHE A 586 -2.03 44.81 -34.91
C PHE A 586 -2.79 45.18 -36.18
N GLY A 587 -4.06 44.77 -36.30
CA GLY A 587 -4.94 45.14 -37.40
C GLY A 587 -5.17 46.65 -37.54
N LYS A 588 -5.28 47.37 -36.41
CA LYS A 588 -5.42 48.84 -36.38
C LYS A 588 -4.13 49.56 -36.78
N GLU A 589 -2.98 49.10 -36.30
CA GLU A 589 -1.68 49.75 -36.53
C GLU A 589 -1.15 49.54 -37.96
N HIS A 590 -1.51 48.43 -38.61
CA HIS A 590 -1.05 48.09 -39.96
C HIS A 590 -2.04 48.47 -41.07
N ASN A 591 -3.05 49.32 -40.77
CA ASN A 591 -4.08 49.74 -41.73
C ASN A 591 -4.69 48.56 -42.49
N PHE A 592 -5.07 47.48 -41.79
CA PHE A 592 -6.06 46.57 -42.38
C PHE A 592 -7.30 47.40 -42.65
N ALA A 593 -7.81 47.38 -43.89
CA ALA A 593 -9.01 48.11 -44.23
C ALA A 593 -10.10 47.76 -43.20
N GLU A 594 -10.83 48.76 -42.67
CA GLU A 594 -12.00 48.61 -41.77
C GLU A 594 -13.07 47.63 -42.31
N ARG A 595 -12.89 47.12 -43.53
CA ARG A 595 -13.74 46.18 -44.28
C ARG A 595 -13.26 44.72 -44.23
N SER A 596 -12.21 44.39 -43.49
CA SER A 596 -11.62 43.02 -43.45
C SER A 596 -12.41 42.05 -42.57
N GLY A 597 -13.06 42.56 -41.51
CA GLY A 597 -13.99 41.80 -40.68
C GLY A 597 -15.43 42.07 -41.08
N LYS A 598 -16.22 41.01 -41.30
CA LYS A 598 -17.63 41.10 -41.67
C LYS A 598 -18.50 40.49 -40.59
N GLN A 599 -19.60 41.14 -40.24
CA GLN A 599 -20.53 40.62 -39.25
C GLN A 599 -21.39 39.51 -39.87
N LEU A 600 -21.42 38.36 -39.22
CA LEU A 600 -22.30 37.28 -39.63
C LEU A 600 -23.74 37.62 -39.23
N VAL A 601 -24.63 37.60 -40.22
CA VAL A 601 -26.08 37.77 -40.01
C VAL A 601 -26.68 36.38 -39.90
N TYR A 602 -27.05 36.00 -38.68
CA TYR A 602 -27.70 34.74 -38.37
C TYR A 602 -28.55 34.92 -37.10
N ASP A 603 -29.66 34.20 -36.99
CA ASP A 603 -30.61 34.35 -35.88
C ASP A 603 -30.14 33.60 -34.63
N VAL A 604 -29.10 34.15 -33.99
CA VAL A 604 -28.52 33.63 -32.74
C VAL A 604 -28.29 34.75 -31.73
N PRO A 605 -28.29 34.46 -30.41
CA PRO A 605 -28.18 35.48 -29.36
C PRO A 605 -26.84 36.23 -29.33
N MET A 606 -25.81 35.74 -30.01
CA MET A 606 -24.48 36.32 -30.07
C MET A 606 -24.16 36.88 -31.46
N GLN A 607 -23.48 38.02 -31.49
CA GLN A 607 -22.94 38.58 -32.72
C GLN A 607 -21.59 37.94 -33.04
N TRP A 608 -21.42 37.46 -34.26
CA TRP A 608 -20.19 36.84 -34.74
C TRP A 608 -19.53 37.72 -35.81
N TRP A 609 -18.20 37.82 -35.77
CA TRP A 609 -17.40 38.57 -36.75
C TRP A 609 -16.46 37.60 -37.46
N VAL A 610 -16.47 37.63 -38.79
CA VAL A 610 -15.71 36.75 -39.67
C VAL A 610 -14.58 37.54 -40.30
N LEU A 611 -13.35 37.05 -40.14
CA LEU A 611 -12.15 37.55 -40.80
C LEU A 611 -11.70 36.51 -41.82
N ASN A 612 -11.64 36.89 -43.10
CA ASN A 612 -11.08 36.05 -44.13
C ASN A 612 -9.57 36.31 -44.26
N LEU A 613 -8.75 35.32 -43.95
CA LEU A 613 -7.30 35.45 -43.88
C LEU A 613 -6.57 35.01 -45.17
N ASP A 614 -7.24 34.31 -46.08
CA ASP A 614 -6.63 33.87 -47.35
C ASP A 614 -7.71 33.62 -48.44
N ASP A 615 -8.66 32.71 -48.22
CA ASP A 615 -9.63 32.26 -49.24
C ASP A 615 -10.95 31.64 -48.69
N GLY A 616 -11.32 31.94 -47.45
CA GLY A 616 -12.46 31.33 -46.75
C GLY A 616 -13.86 31.66 -47.29
N PHE A 617 -13.98 32.54 -48.28
CA PHE A 617 -15.24 32.85 -48.97
C PHE A 617 -15.23 32.30 -50.39
N ARG A 618 -16.31 31.63 -50.80
CA ARG A 618 -16.49 31.13 -52.18
C ARG A 618 -16.60 32.25 -53.22
N GLU A 619 -17.12 33.39 -52.80
CA GLU A 619 -17.26 34.61 -53.60
C GLU A 619 -16.83 35.80 -52.75
N GLU A 620 -16.29 36.84 -53.40
CA GLU A 620 -15.88 38.06 -52.73
C GLU A 620 -17.13 38.79 -52.23
N VAL A 621 -17.37 38.75 -50.92
CA VAL A 621 -18.52 39.45 -50.34
C VAL A 621 -18.20 40.95 -50.35
N ASP A 622 -19.01 41.76 -51.02
CA ASP A 622 -18.90 43.21 -50.97
C ASP A 622 -19.84 43.78 -49.89
N GLY A 623 -19.29 44.24 -48.76
CA GLY A 623 -20.09 44.83 -47.67
C GLY A 623 -19.68 44.42 -46.26
N LYS A 624 -20.42 44.92 -45.25
CA LYS A 624 -20.16 44.70 -43.82
C LYS A 624 -20.74 43.40 -43.26
N TYR A 625 -21.61 42.73 -44.01
CA TYR A 625 -22.39 41.59 -43.53
C TYR A 625 -22.12 40.35 -44.38
N VAL A 626 -22.12 39.17 -43.75
CA VAL A 626 -22.11 37.86 -44.42
C VAL A 626 -23.37 37.13 -43.98
N ASN A 627 -24.15 36.63 -44.95
CA ASN A 627 -25.28 35.75 -44.68
C ASN A 627 -24.84 34.30 -44.83
N PHE A 628 -25.34 33.40 -43.99
CA PHE A 628 -25.38 31.97 -44.30
C PHE A 628 -26.65 31.76 -45.14
N ASP A 629 -26.51 31.80 -46.46
CA ASP A 629 -27.51 31.17 -47.35
C ASP A 629 -27.23 29.68 -47.51
#